data_AF-A0A410M9L1-F1
#
_entry.id   AF-A0A410M9L1-F1
#
_cell.length_a   1.000
_cell.length_b   1.000
_cell.length_c   1.000
_cell.angle_alpha   90.00
_cell.angle_beta   90.00
_cell.angle_gamma   90.00
#
_symmetry.space_group_name_H-M   'P 1'
#
loop_
_entity.id
_entity.type
_entity.pdbx_description
1 polymer ?
#
loop_
_entity_poly.entity_id
_entity_poly.type
_entity_poly.pdbx_seq_one_letter_code
_entity_poly.pdbx_strand_id
1 'polypeptide(L)'
;MEHYGMPEGFWQEFWLVMGAVIFIITVIPAIIRKRIGADKKKWFSYNHVNEFYEKYDWMLRVSFIVVFIIGAIVFYGKPLFLLVLSFVFHMIQLAFQSYSEWRFAENRKNYIVSLIEIVLLFIVLIGVLLWLGP
;
A
#
# COMPACT_ATOMS: atom_id res chain seq x y z
N MET A 1 1.24 -38.97 -15.46
CA MET A 1 0.55 -37.80 -16.04
C MET A 1 0.89 -36.64 -15.13
N GLU A 2 1.74 -35.73 -15.59
CA GLU A 2 2.15 -34.56 -14.82
C GLU A 2 0.92 -33.71 -14.52
N HIS A 3 0.70 -33.38 -13.25
CA HIS A 3 -0.36 -32.46 -12.85
C HIS A 3 -0.03 -31.06 -13.37
N TYR A 4 -0.47 -30.75 -14.59
CA TYR A 4 -0.59 -29.38 -15.10
C TYR A 4 -1.78 -28.71 -14.38
N GLY A 5 -1.61 -28.39 -13.10
CA GLY A 5 -2.62 -27.77 -12.26
C GLY A 5 -1.99 -26.97 -11.12
N MET A 6 -2.71 -25.96 -10.64
CA MET A 6 -2.32 -25.28 -9.40
C MET A 6 -2.23 -26.30 -8.25
N PRO A 7 -1.28 -26.13 -7.30
CA PRO A 7 -1.15 -27.01 -6.16
C PRO A 7 -2.48 -27.23 -5.44
N GLU A 8 -2.71 -28.44 -4.94
CA GLU A 8 -3.88 -28.73 -4.12
C GLU A 8 -3.88 -27.79 -2.90
N GLY A 9 -4.99 -27.09 -2.66
CA GLY A 9 -5.11 -26.11 -1.57
C GLY A 9 -4.74 -24.66 -1.93
N PHE A 10 -4.15 -24.40 -3.10
CA PHE A 10 -3.73 -23.04 -3.50
C PHE A 10 -4.82 -21.98 -3.33
N TRP A 11 -6.06 -22.26 -3.76
CA TRP A 11 -7.16 -21.30 -3.65
C TRP A 11 -7.56 -21.01 -2.21
N GLN A 12 -7.45 -21.99 -1.31
CA GLN A 12 -7.75 -21.79 0.10
C GLN A 12 -6.69 -20.90 0.74
N GLU A 13 -5.41 -21.17 0.48
CA GLU A 13 -4.30 -20.32 0.93
C GLU A 13 -4.43 -18.91 0.38
N PHE A 14 -4.74 -18.77 -0.91
CA PHE A 14 -4.95 -17.47 -1.56
C PHE A 14 -6.02 -16.64 -0.84
N TRP A 15 -7.20 -17.22 -0.57
CA TRP A 15 -8.27 -16.51 0.14
C TRP A 15 -7.87 -16.13 1.57
N LEU A 16 -7.14 -17.00 2.27
CA LEU A 16 -6.64 -16.71 3.61
C LEU A 16 -5.63 -15.56 3.60
N VAL A 17 -4.65 -15.60 2.69
CA VAL A 17 -3.65 -14.54 2.52
C VAL A 17 -4.33 -13.24 2.13
N MET A 18 -5.22 -13.24 1.14
CA MET A 18 -5.95 -12.04 0.74
C MET A 18 -6.81 -11.46 1.87
N GLY A 19 -7.49 -12.32 2.63
CA GLY A 19 -8.25 -11.91 3.81
C GLY A 19 -7.35 -11.26 4.86
N ALA A 20 -6.19 -11.85 5.15
CA ALA A 20 -5.21 -11.30 6.07
C ALA A 20 -4.66 -9.95 5.59
N VAL A 21 -4.31 -9.82 4.31
CA VAL A 21 -3.82 -8.57 3.71
C VAL A 21 -4.85 -7.46 3.84
N ILE A 22 -6.11 -7.72 3.46
CA ILE A 22 -7.19 -6.73 3.57
C ILE A 22 -7.38 -6.34 5.04
N PHE A 23 -7.41 -7.32 5.95
CA PHE A 23 -7.57 -7.07 7.37
C PHE A 23 -6.44 -6.19 7.92
N ILE A 24 -5.19 -6.51 7.62
CA ILE A 24 -4.01 -5.78 8.08
C ILE A 24 -3.99 -4.35 7.55
N ILE A 25 -4.26 -4.14 6.26
CA ILE A 25 -4.16 -2.81 5.64
C ILE A 25 -5.36 -1.92 5.98
N THR A 26 -6.54 -2.48 6.22
CA THR A 26 -7.77 -1.68 6.40
C THR A 26 -8.24 -1.63 7.85
N VAL A 27 -8.34 -2.78 8.52
CA VAL A 27 -8.98 -2.88 9.83
C VAL A 27 -8.03 -2.38 10.93
N ILE A 28 -6.76 -2.81 10.90
CA ILE A 28 -5.78 -2.42 11.93
C ILE A 28 -5.60 -0.88 11.96
N PRO A 29 -5.34 -0.18 10.83
CA PRO A 29 -5.23 1.28 10.83
C PRO A 29 -6.51 1.98 11.28
N ALA A 30 -7.69 1.46 10.89
CA ALA A 30 -8.97 2.04 11.31
C ALA A 30 -9.17 1.96 12.83
N ILE A 31 -8.82 0.83 13.44
CA ILE A 31 -8.86 0.65 14.90
C ILE A 31 -7.89 1.63 15.58
N ILE A 32 -6.64 1.69 15.11
CA ILE A 32 -5.61 2.56 15.70
C ILE A 32 -6.02 4.03 15.60
N ARG A 33 -6.51 4.46 14.43
CA ARG A 33 -7.00 5.81 14.18
C ARG A 33 -8.11 6.19 15.16
N LYS A 34 -9.08 5.29 15.38
CA LYS A 34 -10.15 5.46 16.38
C LYS A 34 -9.60 5.54 17.81
N ARG A 35 -8.60 4.71 18.16
CA ARG A 35 -8.05 4.64 19.52
C ARG A 35 -7.24 5.86 19.89
N ILE A 36 -6.43 6.40 18.98
CA ILE A 36 -5.60 7.56 19.27
C ILE A 36 -6.33 8.89 19.05
N GLY A 37 -7.50 8.87 18.42
CA GLY A 37 -8.25 10.09 18.07
C GLY A 37 -7.62 10.83 16.90
N ALA A 38 -7.07 10.08 15.95
CA ALA A 38 -6.64 10.62 14.66
C ALA A 38 -7.88 10.84 13.76
N ASP A 39 -7.79 11.82 12.86
CA ASP A 39 -8.90 12.21 12.01
C ASP A 39 -9.29 11.06 11.09
N LYS A 40 -10.53 10.99 10.60
CA LYS A 40 -10.90 9.92 9.67
C LYS A 40 -10.12 10.06 8.36
N LYS A 41 -9.50 8.97 7.90
CA LYS A 41 -8.82 8.94 6.59
C LYS A 41 -9.88 9.16 5.52
N LYS A 42 -9.77 10.27 4.81
CA LYS A 42 -10.58 10.56 3.63
C LYS A 42 -9.93 9.81 2.47
N TRP A 43 -10.46 8.63 2.15
CA TRP A 43 -9.96 7.78 1.06
C TRP A 43 -10.00 8.49 -0.31
N PHE A 44 -10.88 9.49 -0.46
CA PHE A 44 -11.13 10.19 -1.73
C PHE A 44 -11.42 11.69 -1.61
N SER A 45 -11.35 12.30 -0.42
CA SER A 45 -11.82 13.69 -0.30
C SER A 45 -10.70 14.69 -0.62
N TYR A 46 -10.89 15.42 -1.71
CA TYR A 46 -10.33 16.74 -2.01
C TYR A 46 -10.62 17.71 -0.84
N ASN A 47 -9.73 17.78 0.14
CA ASN A 47 -9.85 18.76 1.22
C ASN A 47 -8.53 19.53 1.36
N HIS A 48 -8.28 20.40 0.38
CA HIS A 48 -7.88 21.80 0.50
C HIS A 48 -7.18 22.29 1.79
N VAL A 49 -6.12 21.61 2.26
CA VAL A 49 -5.21 22.22 3.25
C VAL A 49 -4.01 22.87 2.56
N ASN A 50 -3.63 22.43 1.34
CA ASN A 50 -2.58 23.05 0.52
C ASN A 50 -2.62 22.55 -0.94
N GLU A 51 -2.90 23.41 -1.94
CA GLU A 51 -2.90 23.06 -3.38
C GLU A 51 -1.56 22.44 -3.84
N PHE A 52 -0.47 22.80 -3.15
CA PHE A 52 0.85 22.21 -3.38
C PHE A 52 0.84 20.70 -3.15
N TYR A 53 0.24 20.21 -2.07
CA TYR A 53 0.24 18.78 -1.77
C TYR A 53 -0.55 17.98 -2.82
N GLU A 54 -1.67 18.54 -3.27
CA GLU A 54 -2.52 17.92 -4.29
C GLU A 54 -1.80 17.76 -5.63
N LYS A 55 -1.10 18.82 -6.06
CA LYS A 55 -0.31 18.76 -7.29
C LYS A 55 0.80 17.72 -7.21
N TYR A 56 1.48 17.60 -6.06
CA TYR A 56 2.53 16.60 -5.86
C TYR A 56 1.98 15.17 -5.83
N ASP A 57 0.89 14.93 -5.13
CA ASP A 57 0.26 13.60 -5.08
C ASP A 57 -0.27 13.17 -6.46
N TRP A 58 -0.85 14.11 -7.22
CA TRP A 58 -1.23 13.87 -8.61
C TRP A 58 -0.02 13.58 -9.51
N MET A 59 1.04 14.38 -9.42
CA MET A 59 2.28 14.15 -10.17
C MET A 59 2.92 12.80 -9.82
N LEU A 60 2.91 12.40 -8.55
CA LEU A 60 3.41 11.11 -8.08
C LEU A 60 2.58 9.99 -8.72
N ARG A 61 1.25 10.06 -8.73
CA ARG A 61 0.40 9.04 -9.36
C ARG A 61 0.61 8.93 -10.86
N VAL A 62 0.73 10.05 -11.56
CA VAL A 62 1.01 10.04 -13.00
C VAL A 62 2.39 9.42 -13.28
N SER A 63 3.40 9.76 -12.48
CA SER A 63 4.74 9.17 -12.63
C SER A 63 4.73 7.67 -12.37
N PHE A 64 3.95 7.20 -11.39
CA PHE A 64 3.74 5.77 -11.17
C PHE A 64 3.16 5.06 -12.37
N ILE A 65 2.09 5.59 -12.95
CA ILE A 65 1.45 4.94 -14.11
C ILE A 65 2.46 4.80 -15.25
N VAL A 66 3.25 5.84 -15.52
CA VAL A 66 4.30 5.80 -16.53
C VAL A 66 5.36 4.75 -16.21
N VAL A 67 5.92 4.77 -14.99
CA VAL A 67 6.95 3.81 -14.55
C VAL A 67 6.41 2.38 -14.52
N PHE A 68 5.16 2.18 -14.14
CA PHE A 68 4.48 0.89 -14.10
C PHE A 68 4.31 0.32 -15.50
N ILE A 69 3.85 1.13 -16.47
CA ILE A 69 3.71 0.71 -17.88
C ILE A 69 5.09 0.34 -18.45
N ILE A 70 6.10 1.19 -18.25
CA ILE A 70 7.47 0.90 -18.71
C ILE A 70 7.99 -0.38 -18.06
N GLY A 71 7.80 -0.53 -16.75
CA GLY A 71 8.20 -1.73 -16.01
C GLY A 71 7.52 -2.98 -16.53
N ALA A 72 6.23 -2.90 -16.87
CA ALA A 72 5.47 -4.03 -17.39
C ALA A 72 5.97 -4.49 -18.77
N ILE A 73 6.43 -3.56 -19.60
CA ILE A 73 7.00 -3.85 -20.91
C ILE A 73 8.43 -4.40 -20.77
N VAL A 74 9.29 -3.75 -19.97
CA VAL A 74 10.71 -4.11 -19.83
C VAL A 74 10.89 -5.43 -19.07
N PHE A 75 10.10 -5.66 -18.02
CA PHE A 75 10.16 -6.85 -17.17
C PHE A 75 9.02 -7.83 -17.47
N TYR A 76 8.62 -7.91 -18.74
CA TYR A 76 7.57 -8.82 -19.18
C TYR A 76 7.84 -10.26 -18.71
N GLY A 77 6.81 -10.93 -18.19
CA GLY A 77 6.92 -12.26 -17.63
C GLY A 77 7.52 -12.35 -16.21
N LYS A 78 7.86 -11.22 -15.57
CA LYS A 78 8.33 -11.17 -14.17
C LYS A 78 7.30 -10.48 -13.26
N PRO A 79 6.19 -11.15 -12.89
CA PRO A 79 5.11 -10.53 -12.13
C PRO A 79 5.55 -10.04 -10.72
N LEU A 80 6.52 -10.71 -10.12
CA LEU A 80 7.08 -10.30 -8.82
C LEU A 80 7.72 -8.91 -8.87
N PHE A 81 8.32 -8.53 -10.00
CA PHE A 81 8.90 -7.20 -10.16
C PHE A 81 7.82 -6.11 -10.08
N LEU A 82 6.70 -6.29 -10.78
CA LEU A 82 5.58 -5.36 -10.77
C LEU A 82 4.89 -5.28 -9.41
N LEU A 83 4.82 -6.41 -8.69
CA LEU A 83 4.32 -6.45 -7.33
C LEU A 83 5.20 -5.60 -6.40
N VAL A 84 6.51 -5.87 -6.37
CA VAL A 84 7.45 -5.11 -5.54
C VAL A 84 7.45 -3.63 -5.91
N LEU A 85 7.44 -3.30 -7.20
CA LEU A 85 7.38 -1.92 -7.69
C LEU A 85 6.13 -1.19 -7.16
N SER A 86 4.97 -1.85 -7.19
CA SER A 86 3.71 -1.29 -6.69
C SER A 86 3.76 -1.03 -5.18
N PHE A 87 4.29 -1.96 -4.41
CA PHE A 87 4.45 -1.79 -2.95
C PHE A 87 5.42 -0.66 -2.61
N VAL A 88 6.58 -0.60 -3.27
CA VAL A 88 7.58 0.46 -3.07
C VAL A 88 6.95 1.82 -3.36
N PHE A 89 6.21 1.93 -4.47
CA PHE A 89 5.55 3.17 -4.82
C PHE A 89 4.49 3.58 -3.77
N HIS A 90 3.69 2.63 -3.30
CA HIS A 90 2.70 2.89 -2.26
C HIS A 90 3.34 3.33 -0.93
N MET A 91 4.49 2.75 -0.56
CA MET A 91 5.26 3.20 0.60
C MET A 91 5.79 4.63 0.43
N ILE A 92 6.27 5.01 -0.75
CA ILE A 92 6.71 6.39 -1.03
C ILE A 92 5.53 7.36 -0.88
N GLN A 93 4.36 7.00 -1.39
CA GLN A 93 3.15 7.83 -1.27
C GLN A 93 2.75 8.02 0.20
N LEU A 94 2.78 6.96 1.00
CA LEU A 94 2.50 7.06 2.44
C LEU A 94 3.59 7.80 3.22
N ALA A 95 4.85 7.66 2.83
CA ALA A 95 5.95 8.42 3.45
C ALA A 95 5.77 9.92 3.20
N PHE A 96 5.41 10.30 1.97
CA PHE A 96 5.08 11.68 1.63
C PHE A 96 3.86 12.19 2.41
N GLN A 97 2.81 11.37 2.53
CA GLN A 97 1.64 11.68 3.34
C GLN A 97 2.02 11.88 4.80
N SER A 98 2.79 10.95 5.39
CA SER A 98 3.22 11.02 6.78
C SER A 98 4.08 12.25 7.06
N TYR A 99 4.98 12.61 6.13
CA TYR A 99 5.79 13.82 6.23
C TYR A 99 4.92 15.08 6.21
N SER A 100 3.94 15.12 5.30
CA SER A 100 2.99 16.22 5.20
C SER A 100 2.13 16.34 6.46
N GLU A 101 1.61 15.23 6.97
CA GLU A 101 0.84 15.20 8.21
C GLU A 101 1.68 15.64 9.41
N TRP A 102 2.95 15.25 9.48
CA TRP A 102 3.83 15.71 10.55
C TRP A 102 4.11 17.22 10.48
N ARG A 103 4.23 17.78 9.28
CA ARG A 103 4.61 19.19 9.06
C ARG A 103 3.43 20.16 9.05
N PHE A 104 2.29 19.74 8.50
CA PHE A 104 1.17 20.63 8.15
C PHE A 104 -0.18 20.21 8.76
N ALA A 105 -0.34 18.99 9.31
CA ALA A 105 -1.63 18.63 9.89
C ALA A 105 -1.85 19.29 11.26
N GLU A 106 -3.08 19.77 11.46
CA GLU A 106 -3.54 20.30 12.74
C GLU A 106 -3.54 19.20 13.82
N ASN A 107 -3.96 17.98 13.46
CA ASN A 107 -3.88 16.80 14.31
C ASN A 107 -2.60 15.99 14.03
N ARG A 108 -1.57 16.22 14.86
CA ARG A 108 -0.30 15.47 14.77
C ARG A 108 -0.46 13.97 15.00
N LYS A 109 -1.59 13.46 15.50
CA LYS A 109 -1.74 12.00 15.65
C LYS A 109 -1.92 11.29 14.31
N ASN A 110 -2.25 12.03 13.24
CA ASN A 110 -2.40 11.46 11.89
C ASN A 110 -1.09 10.83 11.38
N TYR A 111 0.06 11.52 11.56
CA TYR A 111 1.35 10.98 11.09
C TYR A 111 1.71 9.65 11.76
N ILE A 112 1.31 9.45 13.03
CA ILE A 112 1.56 8.20 13.76
C ILE A 112 0.83 7.05 13.08
N VAL A 113 -0.43 7.26 12.67
CA VAL A 113 -1.19 6.23 11.92
C VAL A 113 -0.53 5.97 10.58
N SER A 114 -0.12 7.02 9.85
CA SER A 114 0.52 6.87 8.53
C SER A 114 1.87 6.14 8.60
N LEU A 115 2.67 6.38 9.65
CA LEU A 115 3.89 5.59 9.91
C LEU A 115 3.57 4.12 10.19
N ILE A 116 2.53 3.85 10.98
CA ILE A 116 2.09 2.48 11.24
C ILE A 116 1.60 1.82 9.95
N GLU A 117 0.86 2.53 9.09
CA GLU A 117 0.44 2.02 7.78
C GLU A 117 1.64 1.61 6.92
N ILE A 118 2.74 2.38 6.92
CA ILE A 118 3.99 2.01 6.22
C ILE A 118 4.57 0.71 6.77
N VAL A 119 4.66 0.57 8.11
CA VAL A 119 5.17 -0.64 8.75
C VAL A 119 4.30 -1.86 8.43
N LEU A 120 2.97 -1.70 8.49
CA LEU A 120 2.02 -2.78 8.15
C LEU A 120 2.14 -3.18 6.68
N LEU A 121 2.31 -2.23 5.76
CA LEU A 121 2.56 -2.52 4.35
C LEU A 121 3.86 -3.26 4.12
N PHE A 122 4.91 -2.95 4.89
CA PHE A 122 6.17 -3.68 4.81
C PHE A 122 6.02 -5.12 5.30
N ILE A 123 5.28 -5.34 6.40
CA ILE A 123 4.94 -6.68 6.89
C ILE A 123 4.13 -7.45 5.84
N VAL A 124 3.13 -6.81 5.22
CA VAL A 124 2.35 -7.43 4.14
C VAL A 124 3.24 -7.78 2.96
N LEU A 125 4.13 -6.89 2.53
CA LEU A 125 5.04 -7.16 1.41
C LEU A 125 5.89 -8.40 1.70
N ILE A 126 6.51 -8.48 2.86
CA ILE A 126 7.31 -9.65 3.26
C ILE A 126 6.45 -10.90 3.31
N GLY A 127 5.28 -10.84 3.95
CA GLY A 127 4.38 -12.00 4.05
C GLY A 127 3.92 -12.52 2.69
N VAL A 128 3.58 -11.62 1.76
CA VAL A 128 3.20 -11.98 0.40
C VAL A 128 4.39 -12.54 -0.38
N LEU A 129 5.59 -11.96 -0.23
CA LEU A 129 6.80 -12.48 -0.87
C LEU A 129 7.20 -13.86 -0.32
N LEU A 130 7.00 -14.12 0.97
CA LEU A 130 7.24 -15.44 1.59
C LEU A 130 6.21 -16.47 1.16
N TRP A 131 4.97 -16.08 0.88
CA TRP A 131 3.97 -16.98 0.34
C TRP A 131 4.19 -17.28 -1.15
N LEU A 132 4.66 -16.29 -1.93
CA LEU A 132 4.95 -16.44 -3.35
C LEU A 132 6.34 -17.06 -3.63
N GLY A 133 7.28 -16.88 -2.71
CA GLY A 133 8.62 -17.47 -2.76
C GLY A 133 8.57 -18.89 -2.18
N PRO A 134 9.03 -19.91 -2.91
CA PRO A 134 9.07 -21.29 -2.43
C PRO A 134 9.96 -21.45 -1.18
#